data_AF-A0A4U2CV94-F1
#
_entry.id   AF-A0A4U2CV94-F1
#
_cell.length_a   1.000
_cell.length_b   1.000
_cell.length_c   1.000
_cell.angle_alpha   90.00
_cell.angle_beta   90.00
_cell.angle_gamma   90.00
#
_symmetry.space_group_name_H-M   'P 1'
#
loop_
_entity.id
_entity.type
_entity.pdbx_description
1 polymer ?
#
loop_
_entity_poly.entity_id
_entity_poly.type
_entity_poly.pdbx_seq_one_letter_code
_entity_poly.pdbx_strand_id
1 'polypeptide(L)'
;VRYIFEKAFTGARGEGYPIERAAPQQANAEILNNVKEAVCKDVVESLRAIDQDLVKQAVGSVQFQECFFANCQVTEIAEYVRTLID
;
A
#
# COMPACT_ATOMS: atom_id res chain seq x y z
N VAL A 1 -3.97 21.32 6.32
CA VAL A 1 -3.32 20.24 5.53
C VAL A 1 -2.15 20.74 4.68
N ARG A 2 -2.24 21.91 4.01
CA ARG A 2 -1.20 22.48 3.11
C ARG A 2 0.26 22.21 3.52
N TYR A 3 0.70 22.67 4.68
CA TYR A 3 2.12 22.57 5.07
C TYR A 3 2.60 21.13 5.34
N ILE A 4 1.70 20.22 5.70
CA ILE A 4 2.05 18.80 5.83
C ILE A 4 2.42 18.24 4.46
N PHE A 5 1.65 18.55 3.41
CA PHE A 5 1.94 18.07 2.06
C PHE A 5 3.18 18.71 1.45
N GLU A 6 3.43 20.00 1.72
CA GLU A 6 4.70 20.62 1.32
C GLU A 6 5.90 19.84 1.88
N LYS A 7 5.85 19.41 3.14
CA LYS A 7 6.94 18.63 3.76
C LYS A 7 6.94 17.15 3.39
N ALA A 8 5.79 16.54 3.15
CA ALA A 8 5.69 15.13 2.78
C ALA A 8 6.20 14.84 1.36
N PHE A 9 6.11 15.82 0.45
CA PHE A 9 6.40 15.64 -0.98
C PHE A 9 7.59 16.47 -1.51
N THR A 10 8.30 17.22 -0.65
CA THR A 10 9.52 17.94 -1.04
C THR A 10 10.76 17.23 -0.49
N GLY A 11 11.78 17.03 -1.32
CA GLY A 11 13.07 16.43 -0.93
C GLY A 11 13.14 14.91 -1.13
N ALA A 12 14.29 14.32 -0.81
CA ALA A 12 14.49 12.88 -0.84
C ALA A 12 13.88 12.21 0.40
N ARG A 13 13.43 10.96 0.26
CA ARG A 13 12.83 10.17 1.36
C ARG A 13 13.84 9.15 1.87
N GLY A 14 13.83 8.89 3.18
CA GLY A 14 14.64 7.82 3.77
C GLY A 14 16.11 8.18 4.06
N GLU A 15 16.48 9.46 4.03
CA GLU A 15 17.84 9.92 4.40
C GLU A 15 18.14 9.85 5.91
N GLY A 16 17.13 9.50 6.71
CA GLY A 16 17.21 9.43 8.16
C GLY A 16 17.24 10.80 8.85
N TYR A 17 16.81 10.82 10.11
CA TYR A 17 16.93 12.01 10.94
C TYR A 17 17.24 11.64 12.41
N PRO A 18 18.31 12.19 13.00
CA PRO A 18 19.33 13.03 12.35
C PRO A 18 20.17 12.22 11.35
N ILE A 19 20.88 12.88 10.43
CA ILE A 19 21.52 12.27 9.24
C ILE A 19 22.54 11.18 9.64
N GLU A 20 23.26 11.38 10.73
CA GLU A 20 24.22 10.40 11.27
C GLU A 20 23.57 9.08 11.71
N ARG A 21 22.23 9.04 11.84
CA ARG A 21 21.46 7.83 12.16
C ARG A 21 20.79 7.18 10.95
N ALA A 22 21.11 7.61 9.73
CA ALA A 22 20.54 7.06 8.50
C ALA A 22 20.70 5.53 8.40
N ALA A 23 21.93 5.03 8.56
CA ALA A 23 22.25 3.61 8.40
C ALA A 23 21.40 2.68 9.29
N PRO A 24 21.34 2.86 10.64
CA PRO A 24 20.48 2.01 11.48
C PRO A 24 18.98 2.20 11.21
N GLN A 25 18.55 3.40 10.79
CA GLN A 25 17.13 3.64 10.47
C GLN A 25 16.69 2.94 9.19
N GLN A 26 17.52 2.99 8.14
CA GLN A 26 17.28 2.31 6.88
C GLN A 26 17.26 0.78 7.08
N ALA A 27 18.23 0.23 7.82
CA ALA A 27 18.25 -1.20 8.16
C ALA A 27 17.00 -1.63 8.93
N ASN A 28 16.57 -0.85 9.92
CA ASN A 28 15.36 -1.18 10.67
C ASN A 28 14.08 -1.06 9.84
N ALA A 29 14.02 -0.15 8.87
CA ALA A 29 12.89 -0.04 7.95
C ALA A 29 12.78 -1.27 7.05
N GLU A 30 13.92 -1.80 6.58
CA GLU A 30 13.95 -3.06 5.83
C GLU A 30 13.53 -4.26 6.69
N ILE A 31 14.05 -4.35 7.93
CA ILE A 31 13.62 -5.39 8.89
C ILE A 31 12.11 -5.32 9.14
N LEU A 32 11.55 -4.12 9.25
CA LEU A 32 10.11 -3.95 9.43
C LEU A 32 9.32 -4.50 8.25
N ASN A 33 9.78 -4.31 7.01
CA ASN A 33 9.15 -4.91 5.84
C ASN A 33 9.15 -6.44 5.92
N ASN A 34 10.30 -7.04 6.24
CA ASN A 34 10.45 -8.49 6.36
C ASN A 34 9.59 -9.06 7.50
N VAL A 35 9.49 -8.37 8.63
CA VAL A 35 8.61 -8.77 9.73
C VAL A 35 7.15 -8.75 9.29
N LYS A 36 6.71 -7.70 8.57
CA LYS A 36 5.34 -7.62 8.05
C LYS A 36 5.03 -8.74 7.07
N GLU A 37 5.97 -9.07 6.20
CA GLU A 37 5.85 -10.20 5.27
C GLU A 37 5.74 -11.54 6.02
N ALA A 38 6.51 -11.73 7.09
CA ALA A 38 6.50 -12.98 7.85
C ALA A 38 5.23 -13.20 8.69
N VAL A 39 4.55 -12.13 9.12
CA VAL A 39 3.37 -12.22 10.00
C VAL A 39 2.04 -12.06 9.29
N CYS A 40 2.02 -11.42 8.12
CA CYS A 40 0.82 -11.24 7.32
C CYS A 40 0.67 -12.37 6.29
N LYS A 41 -0.57 -12.65 5.89
CA LYS A 41 -0.81 -13.47 4.69
C LYS A 41 -0.41 -12.67 3.44
N ASP A 42 -0.33 -13.36 2.31
CA ASP A 42 -0.25 -12.69 1.01
C ASP A 42 -1.41 -11.67 0.86
N VAL A 43 -1.19 -10.62 0.07
CA VAL A 43 -2.16 -9.53 -0.10
C VAL A 43 -3.51 -10.05 -0.59
N VAL A 44 -3.54 -10.88 -1.64
CA VAL A 44 -4.81 -11.38 -2.20
C VAL A 44 -5.43 -12.40 -1.27
N GLU A 45 -4.63 -13.23 -0.60
CA GLU A 45 -5.14 -14.15 0.42
C GLU A 45 -5.76 -13.39 1.61
N SER A 46 -5.13 -12.30 2.04
CA SER A 46 -5.65 -11.42 3.08
C SER A 46 -6.98 -10.80 2.67
N LEU A 47 -7.07 -10.25 1.45
CA LEU A 47 -8.31 -9.69 0.91
C LEU A 47 -9.42 -10.75 0.83
N ARG A 48 -9.07 -11.98 0.44
CA ARG A 48 -10.01 -13.11 0.39
C ARG A 48 -10.55 -13.51 1.76
N ALA A 49 -9.76 -13.33 2.82
CA ALA A 49 -10.11 -13.67 4.19
C ALA A 49 -10.91 -12.58 4.94
N ILE A 50 -10.98 -11.37 4.40
CA ILE A 50 -11.84 -10.29 4.94
C ILE A 50 -13.29 -10.55 4.53
N ASP A 51 -14.24 -9.99 5.28
CA ASP A 51 -15.65 -9.92 4.87
C ASP A 51 -15.76 -9.29 3.47
N GLN A 52 -16.25 -10.08 2.52
CA GLN A 52 -16.24 -9.69 1.11
C GLN A 52 -17.18 -8.53 0.80
N ASP A 53 -18.22 -8.31 1.60
CA ASP A 53 -19.08 -7.15 1.39
C ASP A 53 -18.34 -5.86 1.76
N LEU A 54 -17.42 -5.90 2.74
CA LEU A 54 -16.53 -4.77 3.03
C LEU A 54 -15.57 -4.49 1.88
N VAL A 55 -14.97 -5.54 1.30
CA VAL A 55 -14.02 -5.35 0.19
C VAL A 55 -14.73 -4.83 -1.05
N LYS A 56 -15.91 -5.38 -1.40
CA LYS A 56 -16.76 -4.88 -2.50
C LYS A 56 -17.11 -3.41 -2.31
N GLN A 57 -17.55 -3.01 -1.12
CA GLN A 57 -17.85 -1.60 -0.82
C GLN A 57 -16.63 -0.70 -0.98
N ALA A 58 -15.44 -1.16 -0.56
CA ALA A 58 -14.21 -0.39 -0.69
C ALA A 58 -13.79 -0.15 -2.16
N VAL A 59 -14.10 -1.07 -3.07
CA VAL A 59 -13.70 -1.02 -4.49
C VAL A 59 -14.82 -0.62 -5.45
N GLY A 60 -16.05 -0.42 -4.95
CA GLY A 60 -17.24 -0.25 -5.79
C GLY A 60 -17.42 1.12 -6.43
N SER A 61 -16.68 2.15 -6.04
CA SER A 61 -16.85 3.49 -6.61
C SER A 61 -16.23 3.60 -8.01
N VAL A 62 -16.89 4.35 -8.90
CA VAL A 62 -16.40 4.58 -10.27
C VAL A 62 -15.00 5.21 -10.26
N GLN A 63 -14.75 6.16 -9.36
CA GLN A 63 -13.45 6.83 -9.28
C GLN A 63 -12.33 5.89 -8.79
N PHE A 64 -12.65 4.95 -7.89
CA PHE A 64 -11.71 3.91 -7.49
C PHE A 64 -11.36 3.04 -8.70
N GLN A 65 -12.36 2.53 -9.41
CA GLN A 65 -12.15 1.62 -10.54
C GLN A 65 -11.36 2.28 -11.67
N GLU A 66 -11.70 3.52 -12.04
CA GLU A 66 -10.96 4.28 -13.06
C GLU A 66 -9.48 4.43 -12.69
N CYS A 67 -9.19 4.91 -11.47
CA CYS A 67 -7.82 5.11 -11.02
C CYS A 67 -7.06 3.78 -10.90
N PHE A 68 -7.68 2.77 -10.30
CA PHE A 68 -7.07 1.47 -10.04
C PHE A 68 -6.76 0.74 -11.35
N PHE A 69 -7.74 0.55 -12.24
CA PHE A 69 -7.51 -0.22 -13.47
C PHE A 69 -6.62 0.50 -14.48
N ALA A 70 -6.56 1.84 -14.47
CA ALA A 70 -5.64 2.58 -15.33
C ALA A 70 -4.17 2.49 -14.89
N ASN A 71 -3.90 2.24 -13.59
CA ASN A 71 -2.54 2.33 -13.03
C ASN A 71 -2.05 1.06 -12.33
N CYS A 72 -2.88 0.03 -12.19
CA CYS A 72 -2.51 -1.21 -11.48
C CYS A 72 -1.38 -1.94 -12.22
N GLN A 73 -0.34 -2.30 -11.47
CA GLN A 73 0.86 -2.99 -12.00
C GLN A 73 0.90 -4.48 -11.60
N VAL A 74 -0.09 -4.97 -10.84
CA VAL A 74 -0.12 -6.33 -10.32
C VAL A 74 -1.38 -7.05 -10.84
N THR A 75 -1.18 -7.92 -11.82
CA THR A 75 -2.27 -8.62 -12.53
C THR A 75 -3.16 -9.41 -11.59
N GLU A 76 -2.60 -10.11 -10.61
CA GLU A 76 -3.35 -10.93 -9.66
C GLU A 76 -4.35 -10.12 -8.83
N ILE A 77 -3.95 -8.95 -8.35
CA ILE A 77 -4.83 -8.05 -7.59
C ILE A 77 -5.92 -7.50 -8.53
N ALA A 78 -5.57 -7.15 -9.77
CA ALA A 78 -6.55 -6.66 -10.74
C ALA A 78 -7.60 -7.73 -11.07
N GLU A 79 -7.19 -8.99 -11.28
CA GLU A 79 -8.08 -10.12 -11.50
C GLU A 79 -8.99 -10.37 -10.30
N TYR A 80 -8.43 -10.32 -9.08
CA TYR A 80 -9.24 -10.42 -7.86
C TYR A 80 -10.30 -9.32 -7.77
N VAL A 81 -9.93 -8.05 -7.96
CA VAL A 81 -10.89 -6.94 -7.89
C VAL A 81 -11.97 -7.07 -8.97
N ARG A 82 -11.64 -7.57 -10.17
CA ARG A 82 -12.64 -7.85 -11.21
C ARG A 82 -13.70 -8.87 -10.78
N THR A 83 -13.39 -9.79 -9.86
CA THR A 83 -14.39 -10.74 -9.34
C THR A 83 -15.37 -10.12 -8.35
N LEU A 84 -15.11 -8.89 -7.90
CA LEU A 84 -15.90 -8.19 -6.88
C LEU A 84 -16.79 -7.09 -7.46
N ILE A 85 -16.63 -6.77 -8.74
CA ILE A 85 -17.40 -5.76 -9.45
C ILE A 85 -18.34 -6.46 -10.43
N ASP A 86 -19.56 -5.97 -10.54
CA ASP A 86 -20.57 -6.45 -11.49
C ASP A 86 -20.29 -5.96 -12.93
#